data_AF-A0AA92BIY9-F1
#
_entry.id   AF-A0AA92BIY9-F1
#
_cell.length_a   1.000
_cell.length_b   1.000
_cell.length_c   1.000
_cell.angle_alpha   90.00
_cell.angle_beta   90.00
_cell.angle_gamma   90.00
#
_symmetry.space_group_name_H-M   'P 1'
#
loop_
_entity.id
_entity.type
_entity.pdbx_description
1 polymer ?
#
loop_
_entity_poly.entity_id
_entity_poly.type
_entity_poly.pdbx_seq_one_letter_code
_entity_poly.pdbx_strand_id
1 'polypeptide(L)'
;MKTEYQVRPVTRYIVTRYTLDGASEGGAQGASSVALGEFSNGQQADLVADALVAKDQAAGIDSCRSRHGLSLGEVISGKRLEQAE
;
A
#
# COMPACT_ATOMS: atom_id res chain seq x y z
N MET A 1 14.71 0.60 40.75
CA MET A 1 13.74 0.72 39.64
C MET A 1 14.34 -0.01 38.44
N LYS A 2 13.60 -0.88 37.75
CA LYS A 2 14.11 -1.69 36.63
C LYS A 2 13.22 -1.49 35.42
N THR A 3 13.82 -1.23 34.26
CA THR A 3 13.13 -1.04 32.99
C THR A 3 13.64 -2.07 31.99
N GLU A 4 12.73 -2.74 31.28
CA GLU A 4 13.04 -3.69 30.21
C GLU A 4 12.46 -3.15 28.89
N TYR A 5 13.25 -3.22 27.83
CA TYR A 5 12.85 -2.85 26.47
C TYR A 5 12.89 -4.09 25.59
N GLN A 6 11.76 -4.45 25.00
CA GLN A 6 11.65 -5.59 24.09
C GLN A 6 11.40 -5.10 22.66
N VAL A 7 12.18 -5.61 21.72
CA VAL A 7 12.00 -5.38 20.29
C VAL A 7 11.55 -6.68 19.67
N ARG A 8 10.44 -6.64 18.92
CA ARG A 8 9.96 -7.79 18.14
C ARG A 8 9.77 -7.40 16.68
N PRO A 9 10.14 -8.26 15.72
CA PRO A 9 9.82 -8.03 14.32
C PRO A 9 8.31 -8.13 14.09
N VAL A 10 7.76 -7.24 13.26
CA VAL A 10 6.35 -7.31 12.81
C VAL A 10 6.26 -6.97 11.33
N THR A 11 5.42 -7.70 10.62
CA THR A 11 5.01 -7.35 9.26
C THR A 11 3.75 -6.49 9.34
N ARG A 12 3.73 -5.35 8.64
CA ARG A 12 2.54 -4.49 8.51
C ARG A 12 2.24 -4.27 7.03
N TYR A 13 0.96 -4.28 6.70
CA TYR A 13 0.46 -3.96 5.37
C TYR A 13 -0.02 -2.51 5.39
N ILE A 14 0.52 -1.67 4.51
CA ILE A 14 0.19 -0.24 4.45
C ILE A 14 -0.67 0.00 3.22
N VAL A 15 -1.85 0.58 3.41
CA VAL A 15 -2.68 1.05 2.30
C VAL A 15 -2.34 2.51 2.06
N THR A 16 -1.96 2.81 0.82
CA THR A 16 -1.51 4.14 0.41
C THR A 16 -2.35 4.60 -0.77
N ARG A 17 -2.85 5.84 -0.71
CA ARG A 17 -3.42 6.50 -1.87
C ARG A 17 -2.31 7.17 -2.65
N TYR A 18 -2.13 6.74 -3.89
CA TYR A 18 -1.25 7.39 -4.84
C TYR A 18 -2.08 8.20 -5.83
N THR A 19 -1.74 9.46 -6.04
CA THR A 19 -2.41 10.34 -7.01
C THR A 19 -1.39 10.90 -7.99
N LEU A 20 -1.76 10.90 -9.27
CA LEU A 20 -1.04 11.62 -10.31
C LEU A 20 -1.81 12.90 -10.60
N ASP A 21 -1.21 14.04 -10.33
CA ASP A 21 -1.78 15.32 -10.74
C ASP A 21 -1.57 15.46 -12.25
N GLY A 22 -2.63 15.85 -12.96
CA GLY A 22 -2.58 16.09 -14.40
C GLY A 22 -1.45 17.07 -14.76
N ALA A 23 -0.96 16.98 -16.01
CA ALA A 23 0.10 17.87 -16.49
C ALA A 23 -0.31 19.34 -16.25
N SER A 24 0.38 20.00 -15.32
CA SER A 24 0.24 21.43 -15.15
C SER A 24 0.80 22.13 -16.39
N GLU A 25 0.25 23.30 -16.73
CA GLU A 25 0.64 24.20 -17.83
C GLU A 25 2.14 24.58 -17.72
N GLY A 26 3.03 23.65 -18.08
CA GLY A 26 4.46 23.70 -17.75
C GLY A 26 5.19 22.35 -17.83
N GLY A 27 4.48 21.22 -18.01
CA GLY A 27 5.08 19.93 -18.39
C GLY A 27 5.59 19.07 -17.24
N ALA A 28 5.44 19.50 -15.99
CA ALA A 28 5.72 18.67 -14.82
C ALA A 28 4.44 17.97 -14.34
N GLN A 29 4.47 16.64 -14.33
CA GLN A 29 3.42 15.81 -13.74
C GLN A 29 3.72 15.65 -12.24
N GLY A 30 2.82 16.13 -11.39
CA GLY A 30 2.93 15.97 -9.95
C GLY A 30 2.53 14.56 -9.53
N ALA A 31 3.20 14.01 -8.52
CA ALA A 31 2.78 12.77 -7.89
C ALA A 31 2.68 12.98 -6.38
N SER A 32 1.60 12.49 -5.77
CA SER A 32 1.40 12.53 -4.32
C SER A 32 1.10 11.13 -3.79
N SER A 33 1.48 10.90 -2.53
CA SER A 33 1.30 9.62 -1.85
C SER A 33 0.93 9.86 -0.40
N VAL A 34 -0.18 9.26 0.06
CA VAL A 34 -0.70 9.41 1.43
C VAL A 34 -1.01 8.04 2.02
N ALA A 35 -0.41 7.72 3.17
CA ALA A 35 -0.77 6.52 3.92
C ALA A 35 -2.16 6.68 4.53
N LEU A 36 -3.07 5.78 4.21
CA LEU A 36 -4.45 5.76 4.69
C LEU A 36 -4.63 4.87 5.92
N GLY A 37 -3.77 3.87 6.08
CA GLY A 37 -3.82 2.99 7.24
C GLY A 37 -2.75 1.91 7.24
N GLU A 38 -2.50 1.36 8.42
CA GLU A 38 -1.64 0.21 8.65
C GLU A 38 -2.45 -0.96 9.20
N PHE A 39 -2.21 -2.15 8.66
CA PHE A 39 -2.98 -3.35 8.95
C PHE A 39 -2.07 -4.50 9.35
N SER A 40 -2.56 -5.33 10.27
CA SER A 40 -1.83 -6.48 10.80
C SER A 40 -1.76 -7.65 9.81
N ASN A 41 -2.61 -7.67 8.77
CA ASN A 41 -2.62 -8.71 7.75
C ASN A 41 -3.08 -8.17 6.38
N GLY A 42 -2.76 -8.94 5.33
CA GLY A 42 -3.05 -8.57 3.95
C GLY A 42 -4.53 -8.52 3.61
N GLN A 43 -5.33 -9.47 4.11
CA GLN A 43 -6.77 -9.51 3.84
C GLN A 43 -7.50 -8.25 4.33
N GLN A 44 -7.17 -7.75 5.52
CA GLN A 44 -7.73 -6.51 6.04
C GLN A 44 -7.34 -5.30 5.20
N ALA A 45 -6.06 -5.21 4.81
CA ALA A 45 -5.59 -4.14 3.93
C ALA A 45 -6.29 -4.19 2.56
N ASP A 46 -6.46 -5.39 2.00
CA ASP A 46 -7.12 -5.60 0.71
C ASP A 46 -8.59 -5.19 0.76
N LEU A 47 -9.34 -5.60 1.80
CA LEU A 47 -10.74 -5.19 1.98
C LEU A 47 -10.89 -3.67 2.08
N VAL A 48 -10.00 -3.00 2.80
CA VAL A 48 -10.03 -1.53 2.90
C VAL A 48 -9.69 -0.89 1.56
N ALA A 49 -8.67 -1.38 0.87
CA ALA A 49 -8.29 -0.86 -0.44
C ALA A 49 -9.42 -1.04 -1.48
N ASP A 50 -10.08 -2.21 -1.52
CA ASP A 50 -11.23 -2.45 -2.39
C ASP A 50 -12.42 -1.53 -2.06
N ALA A 51 -12.70 -1.31 -0.77
CA ALA A 51 -13.75 -0.37 -0.34
C ALA A 51 -13.44 1.08 -0.72
N LEU A 52 -12.17 1.50 -0.65
CA LEU A 52 -11.74 2.83 -1.06
C LEU A 52 -11.84 3.02 -2.58
N VAL A 53 -11.47 2.01 -3.37
CA VAL A 53 -11.67 2.01 -4.83
C VAL A 53 -13.15 2.14 -5.17
N ALA A 54 -14.03 1.35 -4.53
CA ALA A 54 -15.46 1.43 -4.76
C ALA A 54 -16.03 2.82 -4.40
N LYS A 55 -15.54 3.42 -3.30
CA LYS A 55 -15.91 4.79 -2.89
C LYS A 55 -15.49 5.83 -3.92
N ASP A 56 -14.26 5.76 -4.42
CA ASP A 56 -13.74 6.70 -5.43
C ASP A 56 -14.49 6.55 -6.76
N GLN A 57 -14.75 5.31 -7.20
CA GLN A 57 -15.53 5.04 -8.41
C GLN A 57 -16.96 5.55 -8.30
N ALA A 58 -17.60 5.40 -7.13
CA ALA A 58 -18.92 5.99 -6.86
C ALA A 58 -18.91 7.53 -6.90
N ALA A 59 -17.76 8.16 -6.68
CA ALA A 59 -17.54 9.60 -6.81
C ALA A 59 -17.09 10.02 -8.23
N GLY A 60 -17.03 9.10 -9.19
CA GLY A 60 -16.60 9.37 -10.57
C GLY A 60 -15.08 9.52 -10.74
N ILE A 61 -14.29 9.08 -9.76
CA ILE A 61 -12.82 9.10 -9.82
C ILE A 61 -12.35 7.76 -10.40
N ASP A 62 -11.54 7.80 -11.46
CA ASP A 62 -10.88 6.61 -11.98
C ASP A 62 -9.85 6.11 -10.97
N SER A 63 -10.13 4.96 -10.36
CA SER A 63 -9.38 4.41 -9.24
C SER A 63 -9.27 2.90 -9.38
N CYS A 64 -8.09 2.38 -9.05
CA CYS A 64 -7.78 0.96 -9.11
C CYS A 64 -6.89 0.56 -7.92
N ARG A 65 -6.91 -0.73 -7.58
CA ARG A 65 -6.00 -1.30 -6.59
C ARG A 65 -4.86 -2.01 -7.30
N SER A 66 -3.64 -1.69 -6.93
CA SER A 66 -2.46 -2.49 -7.24
C SER A 66 -1.83 -3.01 -5.95
N ARG A 67 -1.25 -4.21 -6.01
CA ARG A 67 -0.48 -4.78 -4.90
C ARG A 67 0.99 -4.73 -5.26
N HIS A 68 1.68 -3.73 -4.73
CA HIS A 68 3.13 -3.63 -4.84
C HIS A 68 3.75 -4.21 -3.57
N GLY A 69 4.32 -5.41 -3.67
CA GLY A 69 4.98 -6.03 -2.53
C GLY A 69 5.44 -7.45 -2.81
N LEU A 70 6.42 -7.86 -2.01
CA LEU A 70 6.82 -9.24 -1.86
C LEU A 70 5.65 -10.03 -1.28
N SER A 71 5.34 -11.18 -1.88
CA SER A 71 4.46 -12.20 -1.30
C SER A 71 4.97 -12.62 0.09
N LEU A 72 4.11 -13.25 0.90
CA LEU A 72 4.53 -13.75 2.21
C LEU A 72 5.74 -14.68 2.10
N GLY A 73 5.81 -15.51 1.05
CA GLY A 73 6.96 -16.37 0.78
C GLY A 73 8.24 -15.58 0.50
N GLU A 74 8.15 -14.46 -0.20
CA GLU A 74 9.28 -13.56 -0.47
C GLU A 74 9.73 -12.80 0.77
N VAL A 75 8.78 -12.37 1.62
CA VAL A 75 9.09 -11.71 2.90
C VAL A 75 9.79 -12.68 3.86
N ILE A 76 9.31 -13.93 3.95
CA ILE A 76 9.90 -14.96 4.82
C ILE A 76 11.27 -15.40 4.28
N SER A 77 11.41 -15.58 2.97
CA SER A 77 12.67 -16.04 2.37
C SER A 77 13.72 -14.94 2.22
N GLY A 78 13.33 -13.66 2.32
CA GLY A 78 14.19 -12.52 2.04
C GLY A 78 14.64 -12.44 0.58
N LYS A 79 14.00 -13.20 -0.32
CA LYS A 79 14.31 -13.23 -1.75
C LYS A 79 13.07 -12.91 -2.55
N ARG A 80 13.21 -12.09 -3.57
CA ARG A 80 12.15 -11.87 -4.56
C ARG A 80 11.98 -13.16 -5.37
N LEU A 81 10.75 -13.63 -5.52
CA LEU A 81 10.41 -14.71 -6.42
C LEU A 81 10.24 -14.05 -7.77
N GLU A 82 11.05 -14.46 -8.76
CA GLU A 82 10.87 -13.97 -10.12
C GLU A 82 9.45 -14.30 -10.56
N GLN A 83 8.71 -13.28 -11.03
CA GLN A 83 7.41 -13.50 -11.63
C GLN A 83 7.63 -14.37 -12.86
N ALA A 84 7.10 -15.59 -12.86
CA ALA A 84 6.92 -16.35 -14.08
C ALA A 84 5.97 -15.53 -14.98
N GLU A 85 6.45 -15.16 -16.16
CA GLU A 85 5.64 -14.54 -17.23
C GLU A 85 4.45 -15.43 -17.64
#